data_AF-A0A2E9LAJ8-F1
#
_entry.id   AF-A0A2E9LAJ8-F1
#
_cell.length_a   1.000
_cell.length_b   1.000
_cell.length_c   1.000
_cell.angle_alpha   90.00
_cell.angle_beta   90.00
_cell.angle_gamma   90.00
#
_symmetry.space_group_name_H-M   'P 1'
#
loop_
_entity.id
_entity.type
_entity.pdbx_description
1 polymer ?
#
loop_
_entity_poly.entity_id
_entity_poly.type
_entity_poly.pdbx_seq_one_letter_code
_entity_poly.pdbx_strand_id
1 'polypeptide(L)' 'MDTQNQTTPRAIARVIGGIVQHAQSWGKIWFGLIFWGCVLYAIAQRIWPEANNALLLVISLALGLSSGIYAHIRGYWL' A
#
# COMPACT_ATOMS: atom_id res chain seq x y z
N MET A 1 -40.89 10.81 12.10
CA MET A 1 -40.48 10.06 10.91
C MET A 1 -39.26 10.73 10.29
N ASP A 2 -38.07 10.20 10.62
CA ASP A 2 -36.97 9.91 9.70
C ASP A 2 -36.08 10.99 9.05
N THR A 3 -36.03 12.23 9.54
CA THR A 3 -35.15 13.26 8.91
C THR A 3 -33.66 13.16 9.30
N GLN A 4 -33.28 12.42 10.35
CA GLN A 4 -31.88 12.28 10.80
C GLN A 4 -31.13 11.07 10.21
N ASN A 5 -31.83 10.08 9.64
CA ASN A 5 -31.19 8.85 9.13
C ASN A 5 -30.59 9.02 7.72
N GLN A 6 -30.82 10.16 7.04
CA GLN A 6 -30.37 10.37 5.66
C GLN A 6 -29.10 11.23 5.52
N THR A 7 -28.69 11.94 6.57
CA THR A 7 -27.51 12.82 6.53
C THR A 7 -26.22 12.05 6.81
N THR A 8 -26.26 11.11 7.77
CA THR A 8 -25.15 10.21 8.13
C THR A 8 -24.67 9.33 6.96
N PRO A 9 -25.55 8.62 6.20
CA PRO A 9 -25.09 7.77 5.09
C PRO A 9 -24.50 8.58 3.94
N ARG A 10 -24.97 9.81 3.70
CA ARG A 10 -24.40 10.68 2.65
C ARG A 10 -23.04 11.28 3.04
N ALA A 11 -22.84 11.59 4.31
CA ALA A 11 -21.54 12.05 4.82
C ALA A 11 -20.52 10.90 4.77
N ILE A 12 -20.91 9.70 5.24
CA ILE A 12 -20.08 8.50 5.17
C ILE A 12 -19.77 8.12 3.72
N ALA A 13 -20.74 8.18 2.81
CA ALA A 13 -20.51 7.91 1.39
C ALA A 13 -19.54 8.91 0.74
N ARG A 14 -19.52 10.17 1.17
CA ARG A 14 -18.51 11.15 0.71
C ARG A 14 -17.12 10.83 1.24
N VAL A 15 -17.00 10.46 2.51
CA VAL A 15 -15.71 10.10 3.12
C VAL A 15 -15.17 8.82 2.48
N ILE A 16 -16.00 7.78 2.35
CA ILE A 16 -15.63 6.52 1.68
C ILE A 16 -15.30 6.79 0.20
N GLY A 17 -16.09 7.60 -0.50
CA GLY A 17 -15.81 7.99 -1.88
C GLY A 17 -14.47 8.71 -2.01
N GLY A 18 -14.16 9.63 -1.10
CA GLY A 18 -12.87 10.32 -1.06
C GLY A 18 -11.69 9.38 -0.79
N ILE A 19 -11.85 8.44 0.15
CA ILE A 19 -10.83 7.43 0.46
C ILE A 19 -10.65 6.46 -0.70
N VAL A 20 -11.72 6.01 -1.35
CA VAL A 20 -11.67 5.10 -2.52
C VAL A 20 -11.00 5.80 -3.70
N GLN A 21 -11.32 7.06 -3.96
CA GLN A 21 -10.69 7.82 -5.05
C GLN A 21 -9.21 8.06 -4.78
N HIS A 22 -8.84 8.30 -3.51
CA HIS A 22 -7.45 8.39 -3.08
C HIS A 22 -6.72 7.04 -3.16
N ALA A 23 -7.38 5.95 -2.77
CA ALA A 23 -6.86 4.58 -2.84
C ALA A 23 -6.70 4.09 -4.28
N GLN A 24 -7.56 4.50 -5.21
CA GLN A 24 -7.41 4.24 -6.65
C GLN A 24 -6.19 4.98 -7.23
N SER A 25 -5.98 6.24 -6.83
CA SER A 25 -4.78 7.00 -7.17
C SER A 25 -3.51 6.36 -6.62
N TRP A 26 -3.56 5.84 -5.40
CA TRP A 26 -2.44 5.19 -4.73
C TRP A 26 -2.32 3.69 -5.03
N GLY A 27 -3.30 3.08 -5.70
CA GLY A 27 -3.35 1.64 -5.93
C GLY A 27 -2.14 1.13 -6.72
N LYS A 28 -1.60 1.95 -7.62
CA LYS A 28 -0.35 1.67 -8.34
C LYS A 28 0.88 1.66 -7.42
N ILE A 29 0.90 2.53 -6.41
CA ILE A 29 1.94 2.54 -5.37
C ILE A 29 1.83 1.31 -4.49
N TRP A 30 0.61 0.97 -4.04
CA TRP A 30 0.37 -0.23 -3.24
C TRP A 30 0.73 -1.51 -3.99
N PHE A 31 0.42 -1.57 -5.30
CA PHE A 31 0.83 -2.67 -6.16
C PHE A 31 2.36 -2.78 -6.24
N GLY A 32 3.07 -1.67 -6.50
CA GLY A 32 4.53 -1.64 -6.51
C GLY A 32 5.14 -2.03 -5.17
N LEU A 33 4.60 -1.53 -4.07
CA LEU A 33 5.00 -1.82 -2.69
C LEU A 33 4.90 -3.32 -2.37
N ILE A 34 3.74 -3.93 -2.65
CA ILE A 34 3.50 -5.35 -2.36
C ILE A 34 4.35 -6.22 -3.29
N PHE A 35 4.42 -5.88 -4.58
CA PHE A 35 5.22 -6.61 -5.56
C PHE A 35 6.71 -6.61 -5.20
N TRP A 36 7.31 -5.44 -5.00
CA TRP A 36 8.72 -5.34 -4.63
C TRP A 36 8.98 -5.93 -3.23
N GLY A 37 8.06 -5.76 -2.29
CA GLY A 37 8.16 -6.39 -0.97
C GLY A 37 8.26 -7.92 -1.06
N CYS A 38 7.40 -8.57 -1.85
CA CYS A 38 7.45 -10.02 -2.06
C CYS A 38 8.72 -10.46 -2.81
N VAL A 39 9.15 -9.73 -3.85
CA VAL A 39 10.37 -10.04 -4.61
C VAL A 39 11.61 -9.95 -3.71
N LEU A 40 11.74 -8.89 -2.90
CA LEU A 40 12.85 -8.74 -1.96
C LEU A 40 12.82 -9.77 -0.86
N TYR A 41 11.63 -10.10 -0.36
CA TYR A 41 11.47 -11.12 0.66
C TYR A 41 11.99 -12.48 0.15
N ALA A 42 11.59 -12.89 -1.05
CA ALA A 42 12.05 -14.14 -1.66
C ALA A 42 13.56 -14.13 -1.94
N ILE A 43 14.13 -13.01 -2.41
CA ILE A 43 15.58 -12.86 -2.61
C ILE A 43 16.31 -12.98 -1.26
N ALA A 44 15.83 -12.27 -0.23
CA ALA A 44 16.44 -12.27 1.09
C ALA A 44 16.40 -13.65 1.74
N GLN A 45 15.28 -14.37 1.63
CA GLN A 45 15.14 -15.72 2.17
C GLN A 45 16.10 -16.72 1.49
N ARG A 46 16.44 -16.47 0.21
CA ARG A 46 17.37 -17.30 -0.56
C ARG A 46 18.85 -17.02 -0.22
N ILE A 47 19.18 -15.79 0.18
CA ILE A 47 20.54 -15.41 0.57
C ILE A 47 20.79 -15.71 2.06
N TRP A 48 19.78 -15.53 2.91
CA TRP A 48 19.86 -15.70 4.36
C TRP A 48 18.71 -16.58 4.89
N PRO A 49 18.79 -17.92 4.73
CA PRO A 49 17.75 -18.84 5.21
C PRO A 49 17.66 -18.90 6.74
N GLU A 50 18.77 -18.63 7.46
CA GLU A 50 18.85 -18.65 8.94
C GLU A 50 18.43 -17.32 9.59
N ALA A 51 18.16 -16.29 8.80
CA ALA A 51 17.76 -15.01 9.35
C ALA A 51 16.29 -15.03 9.76
N ASN A 52 15.99 -14.47 10.94
CA ASN A 52 14.65 -14.47 11.50
C ASN A 52 13.61 -13.95 10.50
N ASN A 53 12.64 -14.80 10.13
CA ASN A 53 11.65 -14.54 9.08
C ASN A 53 10.93 -13.21 9.26
N ALA A 54 10.69 -12.79 10.52
CA ALA A 54 10.06 -11.51 10.84
C ALA A 54 10.93 -10.30 10.46
N LEU A 55 12.24 -10.37 10.69
CA LEU A 55 13.17 -9.27 10.40
C LEU A 55 13.36 -9.12 8.87
N LEU A 56 13.42 -10.23 8.15
CA LEU A 56 13.44 -10.22 6.67
C LEU A 56 12.14 -9.64 6.09
N LEU A 57 10.99 -9.97 6.66
CA LEU A 57 9.71 -9.38 6.27
C LEU A 57 9.70 -7.87 6.47
N VAL A 58 10.18 -7.39 7.63
CA VAL A 58 10.20 -5.94 7.92
C VAL A 58 11.14 -5.19 6.98
N ILE A 59 12.33 -5.73 6.72
CA ILE A 59 13.30 -5.10 5.81
C ILE A 59 12.81 -5.12 4.37
N SER A 60 12.26 -6.24 3.90
CA SER A 60 11.70 -6.35 2.55
C SER A 60 10.49 -5.44 2.35
N LEU A 61 9.62 -5.32 3.36
CA LEU A 61 8.51 -4.36 3.37
C LEU A 61 9.04 -2.91 3.35
N ALA A 62 10.05 -2.57 4.15
CA ALA A 62 10.62 -1.23 4.20
C ALA A 62 11.30 -0.84 2.87
N LEU A 63 12.00 -1.78 2.23
CA LEU A 63 12.61 -1.60 0.92
C LEU A 63 11.57 -1.52 -0.21
N GLY A 64 10.52 -2.35 -0.16
CA GLY A 64 9.39 -2.24 -1.08
C GLY A 64 8.66 -0.90 -0.94
N LEU A 65 8.55 -0.38 0.28
CA LEU A 65 7.89 0.88 0.59
C LEU A 65 8.70 2.08 0.13
N SER A 66 10.01 2.05 0.36
CA SER A 66 10.91 3.08 -0.17
C SER A 66 10.98 3.04 -1.70
N SER A 67 10.96 1.87 -2.33
CA SER A 67 10.90 1.73 -3.80
C SER A 67 9.57 2.27 -4.38
N GLY A 68 8.43 1.93 -3.76
CA GLY A 68 7.11 2.43 -4.17
C GLY A 68 6.98 3.95 -4.01
N ILE A 69 7.51 4.52 -2.93
CA ILE A 69 7.57 5.97 -2.71
C ILE A 69 8.53 6.63 -3.70
N TYR A 70 9.69 6.03 -3.97
CA TYR A 70 10.67 6.55 -4.93
C TYR A 70 10.08 6.61 -6.35
N ALA A 71 9.34 5.57 -6.76
CA ALA A 71 8.62 5.55 -8.02
C ALA A 71 7.49 6.61 -8.08
N HIS A 72 6.80 6.87 -6.96
CA HIS A 72 5.80 7.93 -6.88
C HIS A 72 6.42 9.34 -7.02
N ILE A 73 7.54 9.59 -6.35
CA ILE A 73 8.18 10.93 -6.33
C ILE A 73 8.81 11.27 -7.67
N ARG A 74 9.34 10.27 -8.41
CA ARG A 74 10.05 10.52 -9.67
C ARG A 74 9.15 10.83 -10.86
N GLY A 75 7.83 10.66 -10.78
CA GLY A 75 6.89 11.00 -11.85
C GLY A 75 7.05 10.22 -13.17
N TYR A 76 8.09 9.38 -13.30
CA TYR A 76 8.28 8.45 -14.40
C TYR A 76 7.52 7.16 -14.08
N TRP A 77 6.24 7.17 -14.42
CA TRP A 77 5.53 5.94 -14.74
C TRP A 77 5.28 5.97 -16.24
N LEU A 78 5.90 5.04 -16.98
CA LEU A 78 5.53 4.75 -18.37
C LEU A 78 4.10 4.24 -18.42
#